data_AF-A0A1M7L531-F1
#
_entry.id   AF-A0A1M7L531-F1
#
_cell.length_a   1.000
_cell.length_b   1.000
_cell.length_c   1.000
_cell.angle_alpha   90.00
_cell.angle_beta   90.00
_cell.angle_gamma   90.00
#
_symmetry.space_group_name_H-M   'P 1'
#
loop_
_entity.id
_entity.type
_entity.pdbx_description
1 polymer ?
#
loop_
_entity_poly.entity_id
_entity_poly.type
_entity_poly.pdbx_seq_one_letter_code
_entity_poly.pdbx_strand_id
1 'polypeptide(L)'
;MSNVWKSIQDIYLALEQGNIGKIMTLIEEDTLFMLDKPLGGTYRGREGLLLLIGRFYQGGSRVSKHIVQMVSQDDRVMVSGCTEVLVNGEVIGEVPFADVWIVEDGRIVEVQLYCLDTALVSKCFL
;
A
#
# COMPACT_ATOMS: atom_id res chain seq x y z
N MET A 1 -10.40 -0.07 17.33
CA MET A 1 -10.76 -0.35 15.92
C MET A 1 -10.94 0.92 15.08
N SER A 2 -11.72 1.93 15.49
CA SER A 2 -11.93 3.15 14.66
C SER A 2 -10.63 3.91 14.31
N ASN A 3 -9.65 3.96 15.22
CA ASN A 3 -8.37 4.63 14.95
C ASN A 3 -7.53 3.93 13.87
N VAL A 4 -7.57 2.60 13.79
CA VAL A 4 -6.73 1.85 12.85
C VAL A 4 -7.24 2.00 11.42
N TRP A 5 -8.56 1.99 11.22
CA TRP A 5 -9.16 2.28 9.91
C TRP A 5 -8.75 3.66 9.41
N LYS A 6 -8.79 4.65 10.30
CA LYS A 6 -8.35 5.99 9.99
C LYS A 6 -6.86 6.03 9.64
N SER A 7 -6.00 5.34 10.39
CA SER A 7 -4.57 5.24 10.06
C SER A 7 -4.33 4.64 8.68
N ILE A 8 -5.05 3.57 8.31
CA ILE A 8 -4.93 2.94 6.99
C ILE A 8 -5.38 3.90 5.88
N GLN A 9 -6.51 4.60 6.07
CA GLN A 9 -6.97 5.62 5.12
C GLN A 9 -5.97 6.79 5.01
N ASP A 10 -5.40 7.23 6.14
CA ASP A 10 -4.39 8.28 6.19
C ASP A 10 -3.09 7.87 5.48
N ILE A 11 -2.72 6.58 5.54
CA ILE A 11 -1.59 6.02 4.79
C ILE A 11 -1.88 6.06 3.27
N TYR A 12 -3.06 5.60 2.84
CA TYR A 12 -3.43 5.65 1.42
C TYR A 12 -3.50 7.07 0.86
N LEU A 13 -4.05 8.01 1.64
CA LEU A 13 -4.09 9.42 1.27
C LEU A 13 -2.68 10.01 1.18
N ALA A 14 -1.80 9.66 2.12
CA ALA A 14 -0.42 10.13 2.11
C ALA A 14 0.37 9.55 0.91
N LEU A 15 0.12 8.28 0.54
CA LEU A 15 0.64 7.67 -0.69
C LEU A 15 0.19 8.47 -1.91
N GLU A 16 -1.12 8.66 -2.08
CA GLU A 16 -1.69 9.39 -3.21
C GLU A 16 -1.12 10.83 -3.34
N GLN A 17 -0.79 11.48 -2.23
CA GLN A 17 -0.21 12.82 -2.21
C GLN A 17 1.32 12.85 -2.39
N GLY A 18 1.98 11.69 -2.47
CA GLY A 18 3.44 11.59 -2.44
C GLY A 18 4.04 12.08 -1.10
N ASN A 19 3.25 12.14 -0.03
CA ASN A 19 3.69 12.61 1.28
C ASN A 19 4.37 11.49 2.06
N ILE A 20 5.55 11.10 1.59
CA ILE A 20 6.36 10.03 2.20
C ILE A 20 6.61 10.33 3.68
N GLY A 21 6.93 11.58 4.03
CA GLY A 21 7.14 12.00 5.41
C GLY A 21 5.97 11.64 6.32
N LYS A 22 4.72 11.88 5.91
CA LYS A 22 3.54 11.48 6.68
C LYS A 22 3.41 9.97 6.79
N ILE A 23 3.65 9.22 5.72
CA ILE A 23 3.63 7.74 5.76
C ILE A 23 4.61 7.23 6.84
N MET A 24 5.82 7.78 6.89
CA MET A 24 6.85 7.34 7.86
C MET A 24 6.47 7.59 9.33
N THR A 25 5.56 8.54 9.60
CA THR A 25 5.04 8.80 10.94
C THR A 25 3.90 7.86 11.36
N LEU A 26 3.28 7.18 10.40
CA LEU A 26 2.13 6.29 10.60
C LEU A 26 2.53 4.81 10.68
N ILE A 27 3.80 4.50 10.42
CA ILE A 27 4.35 3.15 10.36
C ILE A 27 5.36 2.96 11.50
N GLU A 28 5.26 1.82 12.17
CA GLU A 28 6.17 1.42 13.24
C GLU A 28 7.53 0.98 12.68
N GLU A 29 8.56 1.01 13.51
CA GLU A 29 9.94 0.74 13.06
C GLU A 29 10.17 -0.70 12.62
N ASP A 30 9.32 -1.63 13.06
CA ASP A 30 9.43 -3.06 12.81
C ASP A 30 8.32 -3.62 11.91
N THR A 31 7.39 -2.78 11.43
CA THR A 31 6.29 -3.21 10.54
C THR A 31 6.83 -3.99 9.35
N LEU A 32 6.26 -5.16 9.10
CA LEU A 32 6.60 -5.99 7.94
C LEU A 32 5.68 -5.69 6.76
N PHE A 33 6.23 -5.47 5.59
CA PHE A 33 5.49 -5.37 4.34
C PHE A 33 5.84 -6.54 3.45
N MET A 34 4.83 -7.27 2.99
CA MET A 34 4.99 -8.40 2.10
C MET A 34 4.23 -8.15 0.81
N LEU A 35 4.92 -8.36 -0.31
CA LEU A 35 4.32 -8.30 -1.63
C LEU A 35 4.39 -9.68 -2.27
N ASP A 36 3.32 -10.03 -2.97
CA ASP A 36 3.38 -11.15 -3.91
C ASP A 36 4.07 -10.73 -5.22
N LYS A 37 4.38 -11.71 -6.07
CA LYS A 37 4.93 -11.49 -7.40
C LYS A 37 4.01 -10.59 -8.23
N PRO A 38 4.55 -9.75 -9.14
CA PRO A 38 5.93 -9.75 -9.63
C PRO A 38 6.89 -8.87 -8.81
N LEU A 39 6.38 -7.96 -7.98
CA LEU A 39 7.18 -7.06 -7.13
C LEU A 39 7.65 -7.70 -5.83
N GLY A 40 7.48 -9.02 -5.72
CA GLY A 40 7.50 -9.76 -4.48
C GLY A 40 8.74 -9.57 -3.63
N GLY A 41 8.53 -9.75 -2.33
CA GLY A 41 9.57 -9.58 -1.32
C GLY A 41 8.99 -9.27 0.05
N THR A 42 9.89 -9.24 1.03
CA THR A 42 9.59 -8.82 2.40
C THR A 42 10.44 -7.61 2.71
N TYR A 43 9.79 -6.55 3.16
CA TYR A 43 10.39 -5.27 3.49
C TYR A 43 10.10 -4.96 4.95
N ARG A 44 11.12 -4.60 5.72
CA ARG A 44 10.97 -4.37 7.15
C ARG A 44 11.15 -2.89 7.49
N GLY A 45 10.23 -2.39 8.30
CA GLY A 45 10.27 -1.07 8.89
C GLY A 45 10.27 0.05 7.86
N ARG A 46 10.73 1.20 8.33
CA ARG A 46 10.86 2.43 7.57
C ARG A 46 11.75 2.28 6.33
N GLU A 47 12.92 1.67 6.47
CA GLU A 47 13.85 1.48 5.35
C GLU A 47 13.27 0.57 4.27
N GLY A 48 12.66 -0.55 4.68
CA GLY A 48 11.97 -1.44 3.77
C GLY A 48 10.84 -0.73 3.02
N LEU A 49 10.05 0.08 3.72
CA LEU A 49 8.97 0.85 3.10
C LEU A 49 9.50 1.89 2.10
N LEU A 50 10.61 2.56 2.37
CA LEU A 50 11.23 3.48 1.42
C LEU A 50 11.69 2.76 0.14
N LEU A 51 12.32 1.59 0.29
CA LEU A 51 12.70 0.75 -0.85
C LEU A 51 11.47 0.33 -1.67
N LEU A 52 10.37 0.01 -0.98
CA LEU A 52 9.12 -0.36 -1.61
C LEU A 52 8.49 0.82 -2.38
N ILE A 53 8.38 1.98 -1.74
CA ILE A 53 7.87 3.21 -2.36
C ILE A 53 8.72 3.57 -3.58
N GLY A 54 10.05 3.47 -3.50
CA GLY A 54 10.95 3.73 -4.62
C GLY A 54 10.73 2.81 -5.84
N ARG A 55 10.12 1.64 -5.67
CA ARG A 55 9.73 0.76 -6.79
C ARG A 55 8.46 1.23 -7.49
N PHE A 56 7.52 1.81 -6.75
CA PHE A 56 6.24 2.27 -7.28
C PHE A 56 6.30 3.69 -7.84
N TYR A 57 7.10 4.56 -7.21
CA TYR A 57 7.16 5.98 -7.53
C TYR A 57 8.41 6.29 -8.35
N GLN A 58 8.29 6.15 -9.67
CA GLN A 58 9.23 6.76 -10.61
C GLN A 58 8.87 8.23 -10.86
N GLY A 59 9.81 9.03 -11.37
CA GLY A 59 9.57 10.45 -11.68
C GLY A 59 8.35 10.62 -12.60
N GLY A 60 7.40 11.46 -12.18
CA GLY A 60 6.16 11.71 -12.93
C GLY A 60 5.05 10.67 -12.72
N SER A 61 5.26 9.65 -11.88
CA SER A 61 4.23 8.66 -11.54
C SER A 61 3.47 9.01 -10.26
N ARG A 62 2.20 8.59 -10.20
CA ARG A 62 1.33 8.69 -9.02
C ARG A 62 0.51 7.41 -8.91
N VAL A 63 0.34 6.93 -7.68
CA VAL A 63 -0.49 5.76 -7.37
C VAL A 63 -1.61 6.18 -6.44
N SER A 64 -2.85 5.92 -6.84
CA SER A 64 -4.06 6.22 -6.07
C SER A 64 -4.79 4.92 -5.75
N LYS A 65 -5.27 4.74 -4.51
CA LYS A 65 -6.06 3.56 -4.12
C LYS A 65 -7.51 3.95 -3.85
N HIS A 66 -8.41 3.44 -4.67
CA HIS A 66 -9.86 3.59 -4.51
C HIS A 66 -10.40 2.42 -3.70
N ILE A 67 -10.75 2.68 -2.44
CA ILE A 67 -11.28 1.66 -1.53
C ILE A 67 -12.72 1.31 -1.93
N VAL A 68 -12.98 0.03 -2.21
CA VAL A 68 -14.33 -0.51 -2.44
C VAL A 68 -14.89 -1.10 -1.16
N GLN A 69 -14.06 -1.82 -0.41
CA GLN A 69 -14.48 -2.48 0.82
C GLN A 69 -13.37 -2.46 1.85
N MET A 70 -13.75 -2.28 3.11
CA MET A 70 -12.89 -2.46 4.27
C MET A 70 -13.63 -3.35 5.27
N VAL A 71 -13.02 -4.45 5.68
CA VAL A 71 -13.59 -5.44 6.61
C VAL A 71 -12.58 -5.67 7.73
N SER A 72 -13.04 -5.74 8.96
CA SER A 72 -12.19 -6.07 10.12
C SER A 72 -12.72 -7.29 10.85
N GLN A 73 -11.81 -8.17 11.22
CA GLN A 73 -12.07 -9.32 12.08
C GLN A 73 -10.85 -9.57 12.96
N ASP A 74 -11.07 -9.66 14.27
CA ASP A 74 -10.02 -9.85 15.27
C ASP A 74 -8.87 -8.84 15.15
N ASP A 75 -7.66 -9.31 14.87
CA ASP A 75 -6.42 -8.55 14.69
C ASP A 75 -6.17 -8.14 13.23
N ARG A 76 -7.14 -8.33 12.33
CA ARG A 76 -6.96 -8.12 10.89
C ARG A 76 -7.93 -7.10 10.31
N VAL A 77 -7.41 -6.29 9.39
CA VAL A 77 -8.20 -5.42 8.53
C VAL A 77 -7.87 -5.77 7.08
N MET A 78 -8.87 -6.20 6.31
CA MET A 78 -8.75 -6.37 4.87
C MET A 78 -9.32 -5.15 4.17
N VAL A 79 -8.57 -4.60 3.22
CA VAL A 79 -9.02 -3.53 2.33
C VAL A 79 -8.94 -4.02 0.90
N SER A 80 -10.00 -3.88 0.13
CA SER A 80 -9.99 -4.20 -1.29
C SER A 80 -10.48 -3.03 -2.12
N GLY A 81 -9.99 -2.96 -3.35
CA GLY A 81 -10.34 -1.86 -4.25
C GLY A 81 -9.56 -1.90 -5.55
N CYS A 82 -9.44 -0.74 -6.18
CA CYS A 82 -8.65 -0.57 -7.40
C CYS A 82 -7.52 0.43 -7.16
N THR A 83 -6.35 0.11 -7.70
CA THR A 83 -5.19 0.99 -7.72
C THR A 83 -5.11 1.64 -9.10
N GLU A 84 -5.27 2.94 -9.18
CA GLU A 84 -5.04 3.71 -10.40
C GLU A 84 -3.57 4.13 -10.46
N VAL A 85 -2.93 3.92 -11.60
CA VAL A 85 -1.54 4.33 -11.84
C VAL A 85 -1.53 5.40 -12.92
N LEU A 86 -1.05 6.59 -12.55
CA LEU A 86 -0.79 7.66 -13.50
C LEU A 86 0.70 7.78 -13.76
N VAL A 87 1.07 8.05 -15.01
CA VAL A 87 2.42 8.43 -15.42
C VAL A 87 2.33 9.65 -16.33
N ASN A 88 3.05 10.71 -15.99
CA ASN A 88 3.05 11.98 -16.73
C ASN A 88 1.65 12.58 -16.97
N GLY A 89 0.72 12.35 -16.03
CA GLY A 89 -0.66 12.85 -16.10
C GLY A 89 -1.64 11.96 -16.86
N GLU A 90 -1.19 10.83 -17.42
CA GLU A 90 -2.06 9.87 -18.10
C GLU A 90 -2.28 8.63 -17.24
N VAL A 91 -3.51 8.13 -17.18
CA VAL A 91 -3.84 6.85 -16.54
C VAL A 91 -3.35 5.72 -17.44
N ILE A 92 -2.41 4.92 -16.94
CA ILE A 92 -1.80 3.81 -17.69
C ILE A 92 -2.35 2.44 -17.29
N GLY A 93 -3.09 2.36 -16.17
CA GLY A 93 -3.73 1.13 -15.74
C GLY A 93 -4.49 1.26 -14.42
N GLU A 94 -5.45 0.36 -14.24
CA GLU A 94 -6.16 0.14 -12.99
C GLU A 94 -5.99 -1.31 -12.54
N VAL A 95 -5.39 -1.52 -11.38
CA VAL A 95 -5.08 -2.86 -10.85
C VAL A 95 -5.94 -3.14 -9.62
N PRO A 96 -6.80 -4.17 -9.63
CA PRO A 96 -7.50 -4.60 -8.43
C PRO A 96 -6.51 -5.04 -7.35
N PHE A 97 -6.77 -4.65 -6.11
CA PHE A 97 -5.92 -4.98 -4.98
C PHE A 97 -6.72 -5.55 -3.80
N ALA A 98 -6.02 -6.30 -2.96
CA ALA A 98 -6.42 -6.60 -1.61
C ALA A 98 -5.21 -6.40 -0.68
N ASP A 99 -5.33 -5.54 0.31
CA ASP A 99 -4.31 -5.33 1.33
C ASP A 99 -4.82 -5.91 2.64
N VAL A 100 -4.03 -6.75 3.29
CA VAL A 100 -4.33 -7.32 4.61
C VAL A 100 -3.39 -6.69 5.63
N TRP A 101 -3.97 -6.02 6.61
CA TRP A 101 -3.27 -5.32 7.68
C TRP A 101 -3.43 -6.12 8.97
N ILE A 102 -2.32 -6.52 9.59
CA ILE A 102 -2.31 -7.18 10.90
C ILE A 102 -2.00 -6.14 11.97
N VAL A 103 -2.78 -6.19 13.04
CA VAL A 103 -2.87 -5.15 14.06
C VAL A 103 -2.71 -5.76 15.44
N GLU A 104 -1.65 -5.37 16.15
CA GLU A 104 -1.40 -5.77 17.52
C GLU A 104 -1.39 -4.53 18.42
N ASP A 105 -2.09 -4.58 19.55
CA ASP A 105 -2.21 -3.47 20.51
C ASP A 105 -2.57 -2.11 19.86
N GLY A 106 -3.39 -2.18 18.80
CA GLY A 106 -3.84 -1.00 18.04
C GLY A 106 -2.82 -0.42 17.06
N ARG A 107 -1.72 -1.14 16.79
CA ARG A 107 -0.62 -0.74 15.90
C ARG A 107 -0.51 -1.69 14.71
N ILE A 108 -0.09 -1.19 13.56
CA ILE A 108 0.11 -2.00 12.35
C ILE A 108 1.48 -2.68 12.43
N VAL A 109 1.49 -4.00 12.56
CA VAL A 109 2.73 -4.80 12.66
C VAL A 109 3.08 -5.52 11.36
N GLU A 110 2.09 -5.78 10.50
CA GLU A 110 2.30 -6.44 9.22
C GLU A 110 1.28 -5.96 8.18
N VAL A 111 1.72 -5.89 6.92
CA VAL A 111 0.91 -5.55 5.76
C VAL A 111 1.24 -6.52 4.63
N GLN A 112 0.25 -7.28 4.19
CA GLN A 112 0.33 -8.11 2.98
C GLN A 112 -0.39 -7.40 1.85
N LEU A 113 0.34 -7.05 0.79
CA LEU A 113 -0.17 -6.33 -0.36
C LEU A 113 -0.33 -7.31 -1.52
N TYR A 114 -1.59 -7.56 -1.89
CA TYR A 114 -1.94 -8.39 -3.04
C TYR A 114 -2.36 -7.51 -4.21
N CYS A 115 -1.65 -7.64 -5.32
CA CYS A 115 -2.08 -7.09 -6.61
C CYS A 115 -2.60 -8.24 -7.47
N LEU A 116 -3.89 -8.18 -7.82
CA LEU A 116 -4.58 -9.34 -8.40
C LEU A 116 -4.29 -9.53 -9.89
N ASP A 117 -3.82 -8.49 -10.60
CA ASP A 117 -3.37 -8.57 -12.00
C ASP A 117 -1.84 -8.35 -12.11
N THR A 118 -1.08 -9.43 -11.97
CA THR A 118 0.37 -9.42 -12.00
C THR A 118 0.97 -9.05 -13.37
N ALA A 119 0.21 -9.26 -14.45
CA ALA A 119 0.62 -8.87 -15.80
C ALA A 119 0.50 -7.35 -15.98
N LEU A 120 -0.57 -6.75 -15.47
CA LEU A 120 -0.75 -5.30 -15.47
C LEU A 120 0.24 -4.61 -14.54
N VAL A 121 0.50 -5.16 -13.34
CA VAL A 121 1.54 -4.65 -12.43
C VAL A 121 2.90 -4.62 -13.12
N SER A 122 3.26 -5.68 -13.84
CA SER A 122 4.51 -5.69 -14.61
C SER A 122 4.55 -4.54 -15.60
N LYS A 123 3.49 -4.31 -16.40
CA LYS A 123 3.47 -3.20 -17.37
C LYS A 123 3.56 -1.81 -16.72
N CYS A 124 3.02 -1.65 -15.52
CA CYS A 124 2.98 -0.36 -14.84
C CYS A 124 4.27 -0.04 -14.08
N PHE A 125 4.99 -1.06 -13.59
CA PHE A 125 6.08 -0.87 -12.61
C PHE A 125 7.40 -1.58 -12.95
N LEU A 126 7.46 -2.40 -14.01
CA LEU A 126 8.65 -3.16 -14.43
C LEU A 126 8.97 -2.96 -15.91
#